data_AF-A0A5C5Y2I3-F1
#
_entry.id   AF-A0A5C5Y2I3-F1
#
_cell.length_a   1.000
_cell.length_b   1.000
_cell.length_c   1.000
_cell.angle_alpha   90.00
_cell.angle_beta   90.00
_cell.angle_gamma   90.00
#
_symmetry.space_group_name_H-M   'P 1'
#
loop_
_entity.id
_entity.type
_entity.pdbx_description
1 polymer ?
#
loop_
_entity_poly.entity_id
_entity_poly.type
_entity_poly.pdbx_seq_one_letter_code
_entity_poly.pdbx_strand_id
1 'polypeptide(L)'
;MSTQQRLSCPSCGKSVRISSEHAGKKVRCPHCQMTFLVPGAAPQANDDDDWLNLDDVTPKADAPPAAKAKKPLNPATASKKPATPKAKPKPTPPDAPVDDDPLFGDLPEGDDLFGDGSGGDGDDLFGDIPDLPDLPPPSTTRGSGSTPGTSPTAVPVQYETQYRVRCKVCDSPTDVTADQAGQTIQCYDCHSPIVVPPPPKVVQKPKVDLDQVESFSFSNTAESSRPADPFMKSAKELLDSAEREEIEEEPENYDTPDIMAWFADVFGVFKDPSVVMYAVLMSVLGGGASALVAAFWMVPILPMGLFVGVIIFAAMTLACGFAIMEAVANEADEITGWPEVLDPMTWFGPLVTCVAAIGLVSAPAAFLGLAVFGSNALVTLFLVMASIYALFPFVLLSMLDMQSVFAPFSPEVARSATRCREAWGGFYFSAGLLFVVLYLSYLMFTVNGSPYGVFAAVSATVVVTFLYFAMLGRLAYSIGQTVNEISSPDDHEPSETIPEPDGEAG
;
A
#
# COMPACT_ATOMS: atom_id res chain seq x y z
N MET A 1 -30.48 9.79 -3.63
CA MET A 1 -29.97 9.73 -5.02
C MET A 1 -29.13 8.48 -5.13
N SER A 2 -29.27 7.66 -6.18
CA SER A 2 -28.54 6.38 -6.26
C SER A 2 -27.08 6.60 -6.66
N THR A 3 -26.15 6.31 -5.76
CA THR A 3 -24.70 6.44 -5.99
C THR A 3 -24.23 5.37 -6.96
N GLN A 4 -23.62 5.77 -8.09
CA GLN A 4 -23.01 4.84 -9.05
C GLN A 4 -21.50 4.73 -8.78
N GLN A 5 -21.03 3.52 -8.52
CA GLN A 5 -19.61 3.23 -8.37
C GLN A 5 -19.03 2.76 -9.71
N ARG A 6 -17.76 3.09 -9.99
CA ARG A 6 -16.99 2.53 -11.10
C ARG A 6 -16.08 1.43 -10.57
N LEU A 7 -16.10 0.27 -11.20
CA LEU A 7 -15.29 -0.88 -10.81
C LEU A 7 -14.67 -1.53 -12.05
N SER A 8 -13.37 -1.81 -12.01
CA SER A 8 -12.66 -2.48 -13.10
C SER A 8 -12.95 -3.99 -13.08
N CYS A 9 -13.31 -4.57 -14.22
CA CYS A 9 -13.60 -6.00 -14.28
C CYS A 9 -12.29 -6.83 -14.27
N PRO A 10 -12.08 -7.77 -13.32
CA PRO A 10 -10.81 -8.46 -13.16
C PRO A 10 -10.41 -9.36 -14.35
N SER A 11 -11.36 -9.70 -15.23
CA SER A 11 -11.09 -10.53 -16.42
C SER A 11 -10.78 -9.74 -17.69
N CYS A 12 -11.06 -8.43 -17.75
CA CYS A 12 -10.87 -7.66 -18.99
C CYS A 12 -10.44 -6.19 -18.79
N GLY A 13 -10.13 -5.76 -17.56
CA GLY A 13 -9.66 -4.42 -17.21
C GLY A 13 -10.69 -3.28 -17.35
N LYS A 14 -11.70 -3.44 -18.21
CA LYS A 14 -12.67 -2.40 -18.55
C LYS A 14 -13.53 -2.02 -17.35
N SER A 15 -13.70 -0.71 -17.13
CA SER A 15 -14.51 -0.17 -16.04
C SER A 15 -16.01 -0.32 -16.31
N VAL A 16 -16.73 -0.84 -15.32
CA VAL A 16 -18.18 -1.03 -15.34
C VAL A 16 -18.80 -0.08 -14.32
N ARG A 17 -19.92 0.58 -14.68
CA ARG A 17 -20.72 1.37 -13.73
C ARG A 17 -21.78 0.48 -13.09
N ILE A 18 -21.82 0.44 -11.76
CA ILE A 18 -22.69 -0.44 -10.98
C ILE A 18 -23.40 0.41 -9.91
N SER A 19 -24.70 0.16 -9.68
CA SER A 19 -25.45 0.79 -8.57
C SER A 19 -25.02 0.19 -7.24
N SER A 20 -24.95 0.99 -6.17
CA SER A 20 -24.63 0.51 -4.81
C SER A 20 -25.55 -0.62 -4.33
N GLU A 21 -26.78 -0.70 -4.85
CA GLU A 21 -27.74 -1.79 -4.64
C GLU A 21 -27.21 -3.19 -5.04
N HIS A 22 -26.11 -3.27 -5.78
CA HIS A 22 -25.43 -4.51 -6.18
C HIS A 22 -24.15 -4.82 -5.39
N ALA A 23 -23.78 -4.02 -4.39
CA ALA A 23 -22.69 -4.36 -3.46
C ALA A 23 -22.91 -5.76 -2.84
N GLY A 24 -21.83 -6.55 -2.73
CA GLY A 24 -21.88 -7.93 -2.25
C GLY A 24 -22.57 -8.95 -3.19
N LYS A 25 -23.10 -8.53 -4.34
CA LYS A 25 -23.81 -9.42 -5.28
C LYS A 25 -22.93 -9.81 -6.48
N LYS A 26 -23.20 -10.97 -7.06
CA LYS A 26 -22.56 -11.42 -8.31
C LYS A 26 -23.17 -10.68 -9.49
N VAL A 27 -22.38 -9.86 -10.18
CA VAL A 27 -22.77 -9.11 -11.38
C VAL A 27 -22.04 -9.64 -12.61
N ARG A 28 -22.62 -9.42 -13.79
CA ARG A 28 -22.07 -9.91 -15.06
C ARG A 28 -21.49 -8.76 -15.87
N CYS A 29 -20.22 -8.86 -16.28
CA CYS A 29 -19.56 -7.80 -17.04
C CYS A 29 -20.20 -7.63 -18.43
N PRO A 30 -20.57 -6.41 -18.87
CA PRO A 30 -21.13 -6.18 -20.20
C PRO A 30 -20.12 -6.38 -21.33
N HIS A 31 -18.81 -6.40 -21.05
CA HIS A 31 -17.76 -6.53 -22.06
C HIS A 31 -17.25 -7.96 -22.28
N CYS A 32 -17.11 -8.77 -21.22
CA CYS A 32 -16.61 -10.15 -21.32
C CYS A 32 -17.59 -11.23 -20.84
N GLN A 33 -18.80 -10.84 -20.40
CA GLN A 33 -19.85 -11.73 -19.85
C GLN A 33 -19.45 -12.61 -18.64
N MET A 34 -18.23 -12.47 -18.10
CA MET A 34 -17.84 -13.13 -16.85
C MET A 34 -18.61 -12.55 -15.65
N THR A 35 -19.01 -13.41 -14.72
CA THR A 35 -19.62 -13.01 -13.45
C THR A 35 -18.57 -12.82 -12.36
N PHE A 36 -18.55 -11.67 -11.71
CA PHE A 36 -17.67 -11.37 -10.58
C PHE A 36 -18.46 -10.82 -9.39
N LEU A 37 -17.91 -10.93 -8.19
CA LEU A 37 -18.48 -10.32 -6.98
C LEU A 37 -18.15 -8.83 -6.95
N VAL A 38 -19.17 -8.01 -6.69
CA VAL A 38 -18.96 -6.60 -6.32
C VAL A 38 -18.50 -6.57 -4.87
N PRO A 39 -17.36 -5.92 -4.54
CA PRO A 39 -16.97 -5.69 -3.14
C PRO A 39 -18.13 -5.08 -2.35
N GLY A 40 -18.34 -5.54 -1.12
CA GLY A 40 -19.29 -4.88 -0.24
C GLY A 40 -18.82 -3.45 0.05
N ALA A 41 -19.71 -2.48 -0.05
CA ALA A 41 -19.51 -1.27 0.74
C ALA A 41 -19.63 -1.68 2.22
N ALA A 42 -18.74 -1.17 3.07
CA ALA A 42 -18.83 -1.40 4.52
C ALA A 42 -20.23 -0.98 5.02
N PRO A 43 -20.81 -1.68 6.01
CA PRO A 43 -22.09 -1.28 6.60
C PRO A 43 -21.99 0.16 7.11
N GLN A 44 -23.05 0.95 6.91
CA GLN A 44 -23.11 2.27 7.51
C GLN A 44 -23.52 2.09 8.98
N ALA A 45 -22.61 2.41 9.90
CA ALA A 45 -22.80 2.28 11.35
C ALA A 45 -23.95 3.18 11.84
N ASN A 46 -25.17 2.64 11.82
CA ASN A 46 -26.44 3.28 12.19
C ASN A 46 -27.60 2.28 12.36
N ASP A 47 -27.36 0.96 12.28
CA ASP A 47 -28.40 -0.10 12.35
C ASP A 47 -28.11 -1.12 13.48
N ASP A 48 -27.17 -0.84 14.37
CA ASP A 48 -26.59 -1.80 15.32
C ASP A 48 -27.35 -1.95 16.67
N ASP A 49 -28.33 -1.10 16.95
CA ASP A 49 -29.03 -1.03 18.25
C ASP A 49 -30.18 -2.04 18.45
N ASP A 50 -30.70 -2.69 17.39
CA ASP A 50 -32.02 -3.36 17.43
C ASP A 50 -31.99 -4.91 17.48
N TRP A 51 -30.82 -5.52 17.65
CA TRP A 51 -30.68 -7.00 17.68
C TRP A 51 -30.85 -7.63 19.09
N LEU A 52 -30.73 -6.86 20.17
CA LEU A 52 -30.66 -7.40 21.55
C LEU A 52 -31.91 -7.18 22.43
N ASN A 53 -33.00 -6.63 21.90
CA ASN A 53 -34.27 -6.51 22.62
C ASN A 53 -35.07 -7.82 22.60
N LEU A 54 -34.66 -8.81 23.41
CA LEU A 54 -35.32 -10.13 23.48
C LEU A 54 -36.45 -10.25 24.54
N ASP A 55 -36.75 -9.17 25.28
CA ASP A 55 -37.75 -9.14 26.35
C ASP A 55 -38.99 -8.29 25.99
N ASP A 56 -39.92 -8.84 25.18
CA ASP A 56 -41.38 -8.80 25.48
C ASP A 56 -42.20 -9.60 24.44
N VAL A 57 -42.46 -10.89 24.70
CA VAL A 57 -43.46 -11.68 23.94
C VAL A 57 -44.48 -12.29 24.90
N THR A 58 -45.32 -11.43 25.48
CA THR A 58 -46.49 -11.85 26.27
C THR A 58 -47.77 -11.81 25.41
N PRO A 59 -48.34 -12.97 25.00
CA PRO A 59 -49.52 -12.98 24.13
C PRO A 59 -50.79 -12.66 24.93
N LYS A 60 -51.48 -11.57 24.58
CA LYS A 60 -52.75 -11.17 25.21
C LYS A 60 -53.92 -11.22 24.22
N ALA A 61 -54.86 -12.12 24.49
CA ALA A 61 -56.03 -12.36 23.64
C ALA A 61 -57.18 -11.35 23.85
N ASP A 62 -57.86 -11.04 22.75
CA ASP A 62 -59.28 -10.71 22.55
C ASP A 62 -60.10 -10.03 23.68
N ALA A 63 -60.55 -8.79 23.45
CA ALA A 63 -61.96 -8.51 23.06
C ALA A 63 -62.32 -6.99 22.99
N PRO A 64 -63.33 -6.56 22.18
CA PRO A 64 -63.73 -5.13 22.01
C PRO A 64 -65.22 -4.86 22.41
N PRO A 65 -65.87 -3.72 22.07
CA PRO A 65 -65.55 -2.30 22.37
C PRO A 65 -66.75 -1.48 22.94
N ALA A 66 -66.55 -0.28 23.53
CA ALA A 66 -67.65 0.57 24.05
C ALA A 66 -67.49 2.12 23.91
N ALA A 67 -68.07 2.65 22.83
CA ALA A 67 -68.60 4.00 22.52
C ALA A 67 -68.58 5.22 23.51
N LYS A 68 -68.19 6.38 22.93
CA LYS A 68 -68.73 7.78 23.10
C LYS A 68 -68.40 8.53 24.43
N ALA A 69 -68.04 9.84 24.47
CA ALA A 69 -67.84 10.92 23.47
C ALA A 69 -66.75 11.94 23.98
N LYS A 70 -66.72 13.30 23.86
CA LYS A 70 -67.66 14.38 23.46
C LYS A 70 -66.92 15.73 23.17
N LYS A 71 -67.46 16.54 22.23
CA LYS A 71 -67.37 18.02 21.93
C LYS A 71 -66.72 19.03 22.94
N PRO A 72 -66.46 20.32 22.54
CA PRO A 72 -66.08 20.90 21.21
C PRO A 72 -65.09 22.11 21.27
N LEU A 73 -64.56 22.59 20.12
CA LEU A 73 -64.90 23.86 19.40
C LEU A 73 -63.81 24.24 18.35
N ASN A 74 -64.11 25.19 17.46
CA ASN A 74 -63.28 25.73 16.36
C ASN A 74 -63.47 27.28 16.36
N PRO A 75 -62.57 28.12 15.79
CA PRO A 75 -62.74 28.48 14.37
C PRO A 75 -61.48 28.88 13.57
N ALA A 76 -61.39 28.31 12.36
CA ALA A 76 -61.16 28.99 11.06
C ALA A 76 -59.97 29.98 10.85
N THR A 77 -59.08 29.60 9.94
CA THR A 77 -58.62 30.42 8.78
C THR A 77 -57.87 29.52 7.79
N ALA A 78 -57.56 29.93 6.55
CA ALA A 78 -58.47 30.17 5.40
C ALA A 78 -57.59 30.34 4.13
N SER A 79 -58.03 29.84 2.97
CA SER A 79 -57.33 29.92 1.66
C SER A 79 -56.01 29.13 1.53
N LYS A 80 -55.57 28.66 0.35
CA LYS A 80 -56.24 28.47 -0.97
C LYS A 80 -55.52 27.38 -1.78
N LYS A 81 -56.24 26.68 -2.66
CA LYS A 81 -55.72 25.79 -3.73
C LYS A 81 -56.01 26.46 -5.09
N PRO A 82 -55.15 26.30 -6.13
CA PRO A 82 -55.29 25.22 -7.11
C PRO A 82 -53.93 24.57 -7.48
N ALA A 83 -53.76 23.32 -7.91
CA ALA A 83 -54.54 22.41 -8.78
C ALA A 83 -54.24 22.51 -10.31
N THR A 84 -53.19 21.78 -10.75
CA THR A 84 -53.14 20.89 -11.97
C THR A 84 -53.24 21.52 -13.39
N PRO A 85 -52.75 20.87 -14.49
CA PRO A 85 -52.64 19.42 -14.75
C PRO A 85 -51.38 18.88 -15.48
N LYS A 86 -51.46 17.62 -15.97
CA LYS A 86 -50.43 16.73 -16.55
C LYS A 86 -49.99 17.08 -17.99
N ALA A 87 -48.78 16.67 -18.39
CA ALA A 87 -48.46 16.22 -19.76
C ALA A 87 -47.23 15.27 -19.85
N LYS A 88 -47.27 14.31 -20.79
CA LYS A 88 -46.24 13.35 -21.28
C LYS A 88 -46.86 12.67 -22.54
N PRO A 89 -46.13 11.94 -23.42
CA PRO A 89 -44.74 12.07 -23.90
C PRO A 89 -44.64 12.02 -25.45
N LYS A 90 -43.44 12.12 -26.06
CA LYS A 90 -43.09 11.38 -27.31
C LYS A 90 -41.56 11.34 -27.59
N PRO A 91 -41.04 10.40 -28.41
CA PRO A 91 -39.61 10.26 -28.74
C PRO A 91 -39.28 10.32 -30.26
N THR A 92 -38.03 9.95 -30.60
CA THR A 92 -37.51 9.33 -31.86
C THR A 92 -36.46 10.17 -32.65
N PRO A 93 -35.28 9.59 -33.04
CA PRO A 93 -34.23 10.18 -33.92
C PRO A 93 -34.31 9.54 -35.35
N PRO A 94 -33.26 9.39 -36.19
CA PRO A 94 -31.90 9.98 -36.29
C PRO A 94 -31.61 10.59 -37.70
N ASP A 95 -30.34 10.96 -37.99
CA ASP A 95 -29.58 10.56 -39.21
C ASP A 95 -28.36 11.45 -39.49
N ALA A 96 -27.17 10.84 -39.69
CA ALA A 96 -26.03 11.28 -40.54
C ALA A 96 -24.79 10.36 -40.33
N PRO A 97 -24.22 9.71 -41.36
CA PRO A 97 -22.90 9.07 -41.34
C PRO A 97 -21.80 9.97 -41.95
N VAL A 98 -20.53 9.59 -41.74
CA VAL A 98 -19.24 10.01 -42.39
C VAL A 98 -18.12 9.83 -41.35
N ASP A 99 -16.93 9.28 -41.60
CA ASP A 99 -16.43 8.39 -42.68
C ASP A 99 -15.30 7.51 -42.07
N ASP A 100 -14.90 6.44 -42.75
CA ASP A 100 -13.75 5.59 -42.37
C ASP A 100 -12.40 6.21 -42.82
N ASP A 101 -11.35 6.12 -41.99
CA ASP A 101 -9.95 6.29 -42.48
C ASP A 101 -8.92 5.56 -41.57
N PRO A 102 -8.18 4.55 -42.07
CA PRO A 102 -7.24 3.75 -41.27
C PRO A 102 -5.79 4.28 -41.35
N LEU A 103 -5.38 5.09 -40.38
CA LEU A 103 -4.03 5.69 -40.36
C LEU A 103 -2.92 4.75 -39.82
N PHE A 104 -2.67 3.63 -40.52
CA PHE A 104 -1.43 2.83 -40.37
C PHE A 104 -0.48 3.18 -41.51
N GLY A 105 0.61 3.90 -41.20
CA GLY A 105 1.61 4.33 -42.17
C GLY A 105 2.99 3.74 -41.90
N ASP A 106 3.39 2.80 -42.75
CA ASP A 106 4.74 2.55 -43.27
C ASP A 106 5.94 2.73 -42.32
N LEU A 107 6.39 1.62 -41.73
CA LEU A 107 7.79 1.44 -41.35
C LEU A 107 8.62 1.19 -42.62
N PRO A 108 9.73 1.92 -42.86
CA PRO A 108 10.62 1.60 -43.96
C PRO A 108 11.46 0.36 -43.65
N GLU A 109 11.38 -0.65 -44.52
CA GLU A 109 12.34 -1.75 -44.57
C GLU A 109 13.73 -1.23 -44.97
N GLY A 110 14.78 -1.79 -44.37
CA GLY A 110 16.17 -1.40 -44.61
C GLY A 110 17.09 -2.60 -44.43
N ASP A 111 17.61 -3.10 -45.55
CA ASP A 111 18.33 -4.38 -45.66
C ASP A 111 19.83 -4.32 -45.28
N ASP A 112 20.51 -5.44 -45.51
CA ASP A 112 21.95 -5.53 -45.84
C ASP A 112 23.01 -5.23 -44.76
N LEU A 113 23.07 -6.04 -43.69
CA LEU A 113 24.31 -6.27 -42.91
C LEU A 113 24.55 -7.74 -42.51
N PHE A 114 24.48 -8.68 -43.46
CA PHE A 114 25.09 -10.01 -43.30
C PHE A 114 26.54 -10.02 -43.79
N GLY A 115 27.47 -9.61 -42.91
CA GLY A 115 28.92 -9.70 -43.14
C GLY A 115 29.50 -11.00 -42.61
N ASP A 116 30.20 -11.74 -43.48
CA ASP A 116 31.08 -12.86 -43.10
C ASP A 116 32.25 -12.36 -42.24
N GLY A 117 32.62 -13.11 -41.19
CA GLY A 117 33.46 -12.65 -40.09
C GLY A 117 33.97 -13.78 -39.19
N SER A 118 34.85 -14.61 -39.73
CA SER A 118 35.38 -15.81 -39.07
C SER A 118 36.27 -15.55 -37.83
N GLY A 119 35.98 -16.27 -36.75
CA GLY A 119 36.97 -16.76 -35.78
C GLY A 119 37.18 -15.95 -34.50
N GLY A 120 37.43 -16.65 -33.38
CA GLY A 120 37.83 -16.09 -32.09
C GLY A 120 37.06 -16.67 -30.90
N ASP A 121 37.69 -17.64 -30.24
CA ASP A 121 37.78 -17.81 -28.78
C ASP A 121 36.53 -17.46 -27.93
N GLY A 122 35.82 -18.52 -27.49
CA GLY A 122 34.79 -18.42 -26.46
C GLY A 122 35.35 -18.85 -25.10
N ASP A 123 35.67 -17.88 -24.25
CA ASP A 123 36.28 -18.10 -22.93
C ASP A 123 35.26 -18.55 -21.86
N ASP A 124 35.68 -19.43 -20.95
CA ASP A 124 34.82 -20.14 -20.00
C ASP A 124 34.28 -19.26 -18.85
N LEU A 125 32.97 -19.01 -18.81
CA LEU A 125 32.31 -18.24 -17.75
C LEU A 125 31.78 -19.07 -16.55
N PHE A 126 32.25 -20.31 -16.38
CA PHE A 126 31.79 -21.25 -15.33
C PHE A 126 32.92 -22.01 -14.61
N GLY A 127 34.16 -21.57 -14.77
CA GLY A 127 35.33 -22.19 -14.14
C GLY A 127 35.63 -21.70 -12.72
N ASP A 128 34.78 -22.01 -11.73
CA ASP A 128 35.16 -22.06 -10.31
C ASP A 128 34.07 -22.75 -9.43
N ILE A 129 34.16 -24.07 -9.30
CA ILE A 129 33.44 -24.86 -8.29
C ILE A 129 34.46 -25.79 -7.61
N PRO A 130 34.68 -25.72 -6.29
CA PRO A 130 35.72 -26.51 -5.63
C PRO A 130 35.35 -27.99 -5.51
N ASP A 131 36.35 -28.86 -5.69
CA ASP A 131 36.19 -30.32 -5.74
C ASP A 131 35.62 -30.95 -4.46
N LEU A 132 34.72 -31.92 -4.62
CA LEU A 132 34.34 -32.85 -3.56
C LEU A 132 35.31 -34.06 -3.54
N PRO A 133 35.72 -34.57 -2.36
CA PRO A 133 36.65 -35.69 -2.26
C PRO A 133 36.02 -37.04 -2.64
N ASP A 134 36.84 -37.94 -3.21
CA ASP A 134 36.43 -39.23 -3.78
C ASP A 134 35.72 -40.19 -2.81
N LEU A 135 34.68 -40.87 -3.31
CA LEU A 135 34.09 -42.05 -2.69
C LEU A 135 34.65 -43.36 -3.29
N PRO A 136 35.14 -44.31 -2.48
CA PRO A 136 35.74 -45.55 -2.98
C PRO A 136 34.72 -46.55 -3.57
N PRO A 137 35.13 -47.39 -4.54
CA PRO A 137 34.23 -48.31 -5.24
C PRO A 137 33.77 -49.51 -4.40
N PRO A 138 32.59 -50.10 -4.69
CA PRO A 138 31.98 -51.15 -3.86
C PRO A 138 32.69 -52.51 -3.99
N SER A 139 33.17 -53.03 -2.86
CA SER A 139 33.80 -54.35 -2.78
C SER A 139 32.78 -55.48 -2.60
N THR A 140 32.75 -56.42 -3.55
CA THR A 140 31.87 -57.59 -3.51
C THR A 140 32.37 -58.62 -2.49
N THR A 141 31.65 -58.76 -1.36
CA THR A 141 31.96 -59.78 -0.34
C THR A 141 30.80 -60.77 -0.18
N ARG A 142 31.12 -62.07 -0.30
CA ARG A 142 30.16 -63.18 -0.33
C ARG A 142 30.14 -63.91 1.02
N GLY A 143 29.18 -63.57 1.90
CA GLY A 143 28.96 -64.26 3.18
C GLY A 143 27.76 -65.21 3.12
N SER A 144 27.93 -66.45 3.59
CA SER A 144 26.84 -67.43 3.70
C SER A 144 26.73 -67.92 5.14
N GLY A 145 25.52 -67.83 5.70
CA GLY A 145 25.15 -68.32 7.03
C GLY A 145 23.65 -68.53 7.06
N SER A 146 23.17 -69.64 7.62
CA SER A 146 21.83 -70.16 7.34
C SER A 146 21.07 -70.63 8.60
N THR A 147 19.79 -70.95 8.38
CA THR A 147 18.82 -71.59 9.31
C THR A 147 18.00 -70.59 10.18
N PRO A 148 16.84 -71.00 10.76
CA PRO A 148 15.58 -70.76 10.03
C PRO A 148 14.39 -70.27 10.90
N GLY A 149 13.40 -69.60 10.28
CA GLY A 149 12.12 -69.35 10.96
C GLY A 149 11.08 -68.57 10.16
N THR A 150 9.82 -68.97 10.33
CA THR A 150 8.59 -68.19 10.08
C THR A 150 8.45 -67.50 8.71
N SER A 151 7.79 -68.17 7.78
CA SER A 151 7.25 -67.55 6.57
C SER A 151 6.29 -66.40 6.92
N PRO A 152 6.46 -65.18 6.40
CA PRO A 152 5.43 -64.16 6.51
C PRO A 152 4.24 -64.54 5.63
N THR A 153 3.07 -64.74 6.24
CA THR A 153 1.81 -64.95 5.52
C THR A 153 1.56 -63.78 4.57
N ALA A 154 1.40 -64.06 3.27
CA ALA A 154 1.13 -63.02 2.28
C ALA A 154 -0.22 -62.35 2.59
N VAL A 155 -0.18 -61.08 3.02
CA VAL A 155 -1.38 -60.28 3.25
C VAL A 155 -2.13 -60.14 1.92
N PRO A 156 -3.43 -60.49 1.86
CA PRO A 156 -4.18 -60.45 0.61
C PRO A 156 -4.34 -58.99 0.14
N VAL A 157 -3.76 -58.66 -1.02
CA VAL A 157 -3.91 -57.35 -1.65
C VAL A 157 -5.36 -57.14 -2.04
N GLN A 158 -6.05 -56.25 -1.33
CA GLN A 158 -7.40 -55.83 -1.66
C GLN A 158 -7.37 -54.74 -2.74
N TYR A 159 -8.19 -54.93 -3.78
CA TYR A 159 -8.41 -53.95 -4.84
C TYR A 159 -9.67 -53.15 -4.54
N GLU A 160 -9.73 -51.91 -5.02
CA GLU A 160 -10.91 -51.06 -4.84
C GLU A 160 -12.06 -51.62 -5.69
N THR A 161 -13.21 -51.90 -5.07
CA THR A 161 -14.35 -52.57 -5.73
C THR A 161 -15.06 -51.67 -6.73
N GLN A 162 -14.93 -50.35 -6.57
CA GLN A 162 -15.43 -49.31 -7.47
C GLN A 162 -14.36 -48.22 -7.63
N TYR A 163 -14.18 -47.71 -8.85
CA TYR A 163 -13.29 -46.59 -9.14
C TYR A 163 -13.82 -45.80 -10.34
N ARG A 164 -13.22 -44.64 -10.61
CA ARG A 164 -13.73 -43.63 -11.56
C ARG A 164 -12.86 -43.54 -12.80
N VAL A 165 -13.44 -43.72 -13.97
CA VAL A 165 -12.78 -43.61 -15.28
C VAL A 165 -13.31 -42.40 -16.04
N ARG A 166 -12.42 -41.63 -16.67
CA ARG A 166 -12.81 -40.46 -17.50
C ARG A 166 -12.99 -40.86 -18.97
N CYS A 167 -14.02 -40.33 -19.61
CA CYS A 167 -14.22 -40.50 -21.04
C CYS A 167 -13.22 -39.67 -21.86
N LYS A 168 -12.47 -40.28 -22.79
CA LYS A 168 -11.53 -39.56 -23.67
C LYS A 168 -12.17 -38.63 -24.71
N VAL A 169 -13.51 -38.58 -24.79
CA VAL A 169 -14.26 -37.79 -25.79
C VAL A 169 -14.98 -36.59 -25.17
N CYS A 170 -15.40 -36.68 -23.90
CA CYS A 170 -16.15 -35.62 -23.20
C CYS A 170 -15.69 -35.36 -21.75
N ASP A 171 -14.60 -35.99 -21.31
CA ASP A 171 -14.01 -35.92 -19.96
C ASP A 171 -14.91 -36.24 -18.76
N SER A 172 -16.17 -36.65 -19.00
CA SER A 172 -17.10 -36.98 -17.93
C SER A 172 -16.67 -38.23 -17.16
N PRO A 173 -16.85 -38.25 -15.83
CA PRO A 173 -16.53 -39.39 -15.01
C PRO A 173 -17.62 -40.46 -15.11
N THR A 174 -17.23 -41.69 -15.42
CA THR A 174 -18.06 -42.89 -15.30
C THR A 174 -17.49 -43.76 -14.17
N ASP A 175 -18.34 -44.12 -13.21
CA ASP A 175 -17.96 -45.01 -12.11
C ASP A 175 -18.14 -46.47 -12.54
N VAL A 176 -17.12 -47.31 -12.29
CA VAL A 176 -17.01 -48.67 -12.80
C VAL A 176 -16.64 -49.65 -11.69
N THR A 177 -17.03 -50.92 -11.82
CA THR A 177 -16.64 -51.97 -10.86
C THR A 177 -15.33 -52.65 -11.24
N ALA A 178 -14.66 -53.27 -10.26
CA ALA A 178 -13.46 -54.09 -10.49
C ALA A 178 -13.67 -55.18 -11.56
N ASP A 179 -14.85 -55.79 -11.61
CA ASP A 179 -15.20 -56.87 -12.56
C ASP A 179 -15.31 -56.39 -14.02
N GLN A 180 -15.43 -55.07 -14.24
CA GLN A 180 -15.50 -54.46 -15.57
C GLN A 180 -14.11 -54.11 -16.13
N ALA A 181 -13.03 -54.33 -15.37
CA ALA A 181 -11.66 -54.09 -15.82
C ALA A 181 -11.33 -54.85 -17.12
N GLY A 182 -10.80 -54.15 -18.11
CA GLY A 182 -10.51 -54.70 -19.45
C GLY A 182 -11.74 -54.86 -20.37
N GLN A 183 -12.96 -54.59 -19.90
CA GLN A 183 -14.15 -54.52 -20.76
C GLN A 183 -14.29 -53.13 -21.39
N THR A 184 -15.09 -53.06 -22.46
CA THR A 184 -15.45 -51.81 -23.13
C THR A 184 -16.88 -51.43 -22.74
N ILE A 185 -17.03 -50.33 -22.02
CA ILE A 185 -18.33 -49.76 -21.62
C ILE A 185 -18.66 -48.54 -22.47
N GLN A 186 -19.94 -48.14 -22.54
CA GLN A 186 -20.33 -46.88 -23.19
C GLN A 186 -20.35 -45.74 -22.16
N CYS A 187 -19.82 -44.58 -22.55
CA CYS A 187 -19.96 -43.35 -21.78
C CYS A 187 -21.44 -42.93 -21.69
N TYR A 188 -21.94 -42.55 -20.52
CA TYR A 188 -23.34 -42.15 -20.34
C TYR A 188 -23.72 -40.92 -21.19
N ASP A 189 -22.84 -39.93 -21.28
CA ASP A 189 -23.15 -38.66 -21.96
C ASP A 189 -22.97 -38.74 -23.48
N CYS A 190 -21.80 -39.21 -23.94
CA CYS A 190 -21.46 -39.20 -25.37
C CYS A 190 -21.55 -40.57 -26.07
N HIS A 191 -21.93 -41.63 -25.35
CA HIS A 191 -22.11 -43.01 -25.86
C HIS A 191 -20.86 -43.64 -26.52
N SER A 192 -19.70 -43.00 -26.47
CA SER A 192 -18.46 -43.53 -27.03
C SER A 192 -17.91 -44.70 -26.19
N PRO A 193 -17.25 -45.69 -26.81
CA PRO A 193 -16.63 -46.79 -26.10
C PRO A 193 -15.42 -46.34 -25.25
N ILE A 194 -15.48 -46.61 -23.94
CA ILE A 194 -14.40 -46.45 -22.99
C ILE A 194 -13.84 -47.84 -22.65
N VAL A 195 -12.54 -48.05 -22.84
CA VAL A 195 -11.85 -49.24 -22.35
C VAL A 195 -11.45 -49.02 -20.89
N VAL A 196 -11.92 -49.91 -20.01
CA VAL A 196 -11.70 -49.78 -18.56
C VAL A 196 -10.29 -50.26 -18.18
N PRO A 197 -9.43 -49.43 -17.55
CA PRO A 197 -8.09 -49.82 -17.10
C PRO A 197 -8.14 -50.81 -15.92
N PRO A 198 -7.04 -51.51 -15.58
CA PRO A 198 -7.00 -52.34 -14.37
C PRO A 198 -7.17 -51.50 -13.09
N PRO A 199 -7.80 -52.05 -12.03
CA PRO A 199 -8.09 -51.31 -10.80
C PRO A 199 -6.80 -50.91 -10.06
N PRO A 200 -6.76 -49.72 -9.42
CA PRO A 200 -5.64 -49.31 -8.60
C PRO A 200 -5.49 -50.22 -7.37
N LYS A 201 -4.25 -50.41 -6.92
CA LYS A 201 -3.94 -51.14 -5.68
C LYS A 201 -4.09 -50.19 -4.50
N VAL A 202 -5.09 -50.41 -3.65
CA VAL A 202 -5.26 -49.64 -2.43
C VAL A 202 -4.17 -50.05 -1.43
N VAL A 203 -3.20 -49.17 -1.21
CA VAL A 203 -2.22 -49.34 -0.13
C VAL A 203 -2.96 -49.09 1.18
N GLN A 204 -3.33 -50.18 1.88
CA GLN A 204 -3.95 -50.06 3.20
C GLN A 204 -2.99 -49.34 4.15
N LYS A 205 -3.40 -48.18 4.66
CA LYS A 205 -2.75 -47.56 5.82
C LYS A 205 -2.85 -48.54 6.99
N PRO A 206 -1.74 -48.93 7.65
CA PRO A 206 -1.81 -49.82 8.80
C PRO A 206 -2.73 -49.25 9.87
N LYS A 207 -3.81 -49.96 10.21
CA LYS A 207 -4.53 -49.68 11.46
C LYS A 207 -3.65 -50.13 12.61
N VAL A 208 -3.13 -49.17 13.36
CA VAL A 208 -2.58 -49.43 14.70
C VAL A 208 -3.76 -49.71 15.60
N ASP A 209 -3.79 -50.89 16.21
CA ASP A 209 -4.90 -51.33 17.08
C ASP A 209 -4.67 -50.76 18.49
N LEU A 210 -5.40 -49.69 18.82
CA LEU A 210 -5.14 -48.89 20.03
C LEU A 210 -5.40 -49.68 21.33
N ASP A 211 -6.28 -50.68 21.29
CA ASP A 211 -6.65 -51.51 22.44
C ASP A 211 -5.59 -52.56 22.82
N GLN A 212 -4.52 -52.73 22.01
CA GLN A 212 -3.36 -53.58 22.31
C GLN A 212 -2.12 -52.80 22.75
N VAL A 213 -2.22 -51.47 22.89
CA VAL A 213 -1.14 -50.65 23.44
C VAL A 213 -1.15 -50.76 24.96
N GLU A 214 -0.50 -51.80 25.50
CA GLU A 214 -0.10 -51.81 26.91
C GLU A 214 0.64 -50.51 27.23
N SER A 215 0.38 -49.96 28.43
CA SER A 215 0.70 -48.57 28.76
C SER A 215 2.14 -48.19 28.41
N PHE A 216 2.30 -47.15 27.59
CA PHE A 216 3.59 -46.50 27.35
C PHE A 216 4.16 -45.98 28.68
N SER A 217 4.94 -46.82 29.35
CA SER A 217 5.82 -46.38 30.42
C SER A 217 6.82 -45.42 29.80
N PHE A 218 6.76 -44.16 30.21
CA PHE A 218 7.77 -43.15 29.90
C PHE A 218 9.07 -43.50 30.63
N SER A 219 9.77 -44.52 30.14
CA SER A 219 11.18 -44.70 30.43
C SER A 219 11.89 -43.49 29.85
N ASN A 220 12.52 -42.70 30.73
CA ASN A 220 13.42 -41.60 30.35
C ASN A 220 14.65 -42.19 29.65
N THR A 221 14.47 -42.54 28.38
CA THR A 221 15.54 -42.86 27.45
C THR A 221 16.27 -41.56 27.21
N ALA A 222 17.44 -41.40 27.85
CA ALA A 222 18.25 -40.20 27.76
C ALA A 222 18.44 -39.78 26.31
N GLU A 223 18.24 -38.49 26.06
CA GLU A 223 18.02 -37.84 24.77
C GLU A 223 19.08 -38.26 23.72
N SER A 224 18.78 -39.32 22.97
CA SER A 224 19.63 -39.79 21.89
C SER A 224 19.46 -38.84 20.70
N SER A 225 20.51 -38.06 20.44
CA SER A 225 20.50 -36.99 19.44
C SER A 225 20.09 -37.50 18.07
N ARG A 226 18.82 -37.30 17.73
CA ARG A 226 18.31 -37.50 16.37
C ARG A 226 19.06 -36.52 15.45
N PRO A 227 19.69 -37.00 14.36
CA PRO A 227 20.36 -36.10 13.42
C PRO A 227 19.39 -35.01 12.94
N ALA A 228 19.86 -33.77 12.91
CA ALA A 228 19.05 -32.65 12.42
C ALA A 228 18.83 -32.80 10.91
N ASP A 229 17.57 -32.90 10.49
CA ASP A 229 17.20 -32.95 9.08
C ASP A 229 17.45 -31.55 8.44
N PRO A 230 18.42 -31.39 7.52
CA PRO A 230 18.96 -30.08 7.12
C PRO A 230 18.00 -29.19 6.29
N PHE A 231 16.78 -29.66 6.05
CA PHE A 231 15.71 -28.92 5.36
C PHE A 231 14.51 -28.61 6.26
N MET A 232 14.52 -29.05 7.51
CA MET A 232 13.61 -28.55 8.54
C MET A 232 14.39 -27.64 9.48
N LYS A 233 14.56 -26.36 9.08
CA LYS A 233 14.67 -25.27 10.08
C LYS A 233 13.55 -25.51 11.07
N SER A 234 13.93 -25.78 12.32
CA SER A 234 12.95 -26.42 13.22
C SER A 234 11.82 -25.43 13.51
N ALA A 235 10.59 -25.91 13.73
CA ALA A 235 9.51 -25.01 14.13
C ALA A 235 9.86 -24.26 15.44
N LYS A 236 10.75 -24.83 16.26
CA LYS A 236 11.34 -24.17 17.43
C LYS A 236 12.38 -23.09 17.09
N GLU A 237 13.12 -23.22 15.99
CA GLU A 237 14.03 -22.17 15.49
C GLU A 237 13.26 -20.99 14.89
N LEU A 238 12.12 -21.26 14.25
CA LEU A 238 11.21 -20.20 13.77
C LEU A 238 10.43 -19.53 14.91
N LEU A 239 10.12 -20.26 15.98
CA LEU A 239 9.55 -19.66 17.20
C LEU A 239 10.63 -18.91 18.01
N ASP A 240 11.85 -19.43 18.14
CA ASP A 240 12.98 -18.74 18.81
C ASP A 240 13.47 -17.51 18.01
N SER A 241 13.26 -17.47 16.68
CA SER A 241 13.46 -16.24 15.89
C SER A 241 12.30 -15.25 16.05
N ALA A 242 11.05 -15.70 16.05
CA ALA A 242 9.90 -14.82 16.28
C ALA A 242 9.86 -14.25 17.72
N GLU A 243 10.15 -15.07 18.72
CA GLU A 243 10.30 -14.68 20.13
C GLU A 243 11.50 -13.74 20.32
N ARG A 244 12.50 -13.77 19.44
CA ARG A 244 13.55 -12.73 19.39
C ARG A 244 13.11 -11.46 18.68
N GLU A 245 12.36 -11.56 17.58
CA GLU A 245 11.78 -10.40 16.89
C GLU A 245 10.70 -9.69 17.75
N GLU A 246 10.12 -10.38 18.75
CA GLU A 246 9.26 -9.78 19.80
C GLU A 246 10.03 -9.26 21.04
N ILE A 247 11.32 -9.59 21.21
CA ILE A 247 12.15 -9.19 22.37
C ILE A 247 13.22 -8.14 21.99
N GLU A 248 13.73 -8.16 20.75
CA GLU A 248 14.52 -7.06 20.20
C GLU A 248 13.58 -5.93 19.76
N GLU A 249 13.57 -4.84 20.54
CA GLU A 249 12.78 -3.59 20.40
C GLU A 249 11.51 -3.40 21.29
N GLU A 250 11.54 -3.86 22.55
CA GLU A 250 11.01 -3.00 23.63
C GLU A 250 12.11 -1.99 24.04
N PRO A 251 12.01 -0.68 23.72
CA PRO A 251 13.12 0.25 23.91
C PRO A 251 13.30 0.65 25.39
N GLU A 252 14.27 0.02 26.07
CA GLU A 252 14.76 0.40 27.41
C GLU A 252 15.42 1.80 27.44
N ASN A 253 14.69 2.90 27.19
CA ASN A 253 14.87 4.21 27.84
C ASN A 253 13.77 5.23 27.42
N TYR A 254 12.73 5.38 28.25
CA TYR A 254 11.73 6.45 28.07
C TYR A 254 12.16 7.81 28.68
N ASP A 255 13.22 7.83 29.50
CA ASP A 255 13.62 8.99 30.32
C ASP A 255 14.75 9.87 29.73
N THR A 256 15.39 9.45 28.63
CA THR A 256 16.40 10.27 27.93
C THR A 256 16.09 10.37 26.43
N PRO A 257 15.73 11.56 25.90
CA PRO A 257 15.51 11.72 24.47
C PRO A 257 16.85 11.59 23.73
N ASP A 258 17.02 10.53 22.94
CA ASP A 258 18.28 10.34 22.19
C ASP A 258 18.37 11.33 21.01
N ILE A 259 19.17 12.37 21.25
CA ILE A 259 19.50 13.40 20.27
C ILE A 259 20.25 12.79 19.06
N MET A 260 20.98 11.68 19.24
CA MET A 260 21.69 11.01 18.15
C MET A 260 20.74 10.21 17.28
N ALA A 261 19.79 9.45 17.84
CA ALA A 261 18.70 8.85 17.07
C ALA A 261 17.90 9.91 16.30
N TRP A 262 17.47 11.00 16.96
CA TRP A 262 16.77 12.11 16.29
C TRP A 262 17.59 12.76 15.17
N PHE A 263 18.90 12.95 15.35
CA PHE A 263 19.76 13.54 14.33
C PHE A 263 20.01 12.56 13.17
N ALA A 264 20.24 11.28 13.47
CA ALA A 264 20.41 10.21 12.48
C ALA A 264 19.13 9.96 11.67
N ASP A 265 17.96 10.20 12.27
CA ASP A 265 16.67 10.28 11.58
C ASP A 265 16.64 11.51 10.65
N VAL A 266 16.69 12.73 11.19
CA VAL A 266 16.52 13.98 10.42
C VAL A 266 17.51 14.08 9.25
N PHE A 267 18.77 13.68 9.45
CA PHE A 267 19.80 13.70 8.40
C PHE A 267 19.93 12.38 7.63
N GLY A 268 19.15 11.35 7.99
CA GLY A 268 19.21 10.02 7.37
C GLY A 268 19.01 10.01 5.87
N VAL A 269 18.23 10.96 5.34
CA VAL A 269 18.00 11.17 3.90
C VAL A 269 19.28 11.50 3.10
N PHE A 270 20.37 11.91 3.75
CA PHE A 270 21.68 12.11 3.11
C PHE A 270 22.59 10.88 3.14
N LYS A 271 22.12 9.72 3.62
CA LYS A 271 22.78 8.43 3.37
C LYS A 271 22.72 8.08 1.88
N ASP A 272 21.64 8.47 1.21
CA ASP A 272 21.39 8.18 -0.19
C ASP A 272 22.32 9.00 -1.10
N PRO A 273 23.15 8.35 -1.95
CA PRO A 273 24.09 9.06 -2.81
C PRO A 273 23.40 9.93 -3.86
N SER A 274 22.16 9.58 -4.25
CA SER A 274 21.31 10.36 -5.15
C SER A 274 20.92 11.71 -4.54
N VAL A 275 20.45 11.75 -3.29
CA VAL A 275 20.08 12.99 -2.59
C VAL A 275 21.28 13.93 -2.48
N VAL A 276 22.45 13.40 -2.12
CA VAL A 276 23.70 14.18 -2.05
C VAL A 276 24.07 14.73 -3.44
N MET A 277 23.99 13.90 -4.49
CA MET A 277 24.27 14.33 -5.87
C MET A 277 23.35 15.47 -6.32
N TYR A 278 22.03 15.35 -6.14
CA TYR A 278 21.07 16.39 -6.53
C TYR A 278 21.22 17.65 -5.68
N ALA A 279 21.49 17.53 -4.37
CA ALA A 279 21.76 18.68 -3.50
C ALA A 279 23.01 19.45 -3.93
N VAL A 280 24.09 18.76 -4.31
CA VAL A 280 25.32 19.38 -4.85
C VAL A 280 25.07 20.01 -6.21
N LEU A 281 24.40 19.31 -7.13
CA LEU A 281 24.08 19.81 -8.47
C LEU A 281 23.27 21.11 -8.40
N MET A 282 22.22 21.14 -7.59
CA MET A 282 21.38 22.32 -7.38
C MET A 282 22.13 23.44 -6.65
N SER A 283 22.98 23.11 -5.66
CA SER A 283 23.86 24.08 -4.99
C SER A 283 24.82 24.76 -5.97
N VAL A 284 25.44 24.00 -6.88
CA VAL A 284 26.34 24.52 -7.93
C VAL A 284 25.59 25.36 -8.94
N LEU A 285 24.41 24.93 -9.39
CA LEU A 285 23.60 25.64 -10.39
C LEU A 285 23.07 26.98 -9.85
N GLY A 286 22.39 26.96 -8.70
CA GLY A 286 21.84 28.16 -8.08
C GLY A 286 22.91 29.08 -7.48
N GLY A 287 23.92 28.50 -6.82
CA GLY A 287 25.05 29.24 -6.26
C GLY A 287 25.93 29.87 -7.35
N GLY A 288 26.20 29.15 -8.44
CA GLY A 288 26.96 29.67 -9.58
C GLY A 288 26.24 30.81 -10.31
N ALA A 289 24.93 30.65 -10.57
CA ALA A 289 24.12 31.70 -11.21
C ALA A 289 24.04 32.97 -10.35
N SER A 290 23.83 32.82 -9.03
CA SER A 290 23.74 33.96 -8.11
C SER A 290 25.08 34.67 -7.88
N ALA A 291 26.19 33.92 -7.81
CA ALA A 291 27.54 34.50 -7.76
C ALA A 291 27.90 35.28 -9.05
N LEU A 292 27.49 34.78 -10.23
CA LEU A 292 27.65 35.49 -11.50
C LEU A 292 26.88 36.81 -11.52
N VAL A 293 25.65 36.84 -11.00
CA VAL A 293 24.86 38.09 -10.89
C VAL A 293 25.50 39.07 -9.92
N ALA A 294 26.03 38.60 -8.78
CA ALA A 294 26.77 39.45 -7.84
C ALA A 294 28.00 40.11 -8.50
N ALA A 295 28.70 39.40 -9.39
CA ALA A 295 29.82 39.94 -10.15
C ALA A 295 29.41 40.98 -11.23
N PHE A 296 28.21 40.84 -11.82
CA PHE A 296 27.75 41.65 -12.95
C PHE A 296 26.53 42.55 -12.65
N TRP A 297 26.35 42.95 -11.39
CA TRP A 297 25.14 43.67 -10.90
C TRP A 297 24.78 44.95 -11.68
N MET A 298 25.77 45.60 -12.32
CA MET A 298 25.57 46.84 -13.09
C MET A 298 24.83 46.65 -14.43
N VAL A 299 24.52 45.42 -14.85
CA VAL A 299 23.81 45.13 -16.11
C VAL A 299 22.31 44.93 -15.83
N PRO A 300 21.42 45.90 -16.15
CA PRO A 300 20.01 45.85 -15.74
C PRO A 300 19.17 44.75 -16.43
N ILE A 301 19.70 44.10 -17.48
CA ILE A 301 19.07 42.95 -18.13
C ILE A 301 19.24 41.67 -17.30
N LEU A 302 20.34 41.51 -16.56
CA LEU A 302 20.61 40.29 -15.77
C LEU A 302 19.54 40.02 -14.69
N PRO A 303 19.12 41.00 -13.86
CA PRO A 303 18.07 40.78 -12.86
C PRO A 303 16.74 40.28 -13.42
N MET A 304 16.32 40.75 -14.61
CA MET A 304 15.07 40.30 -15.25
C MET A 304 15.18 38.87 -15.78
N GLY A 305 16.29 38.51 -16.44
CA GLY A 305 16.53 37.13 -16.86
C GLY A 305 16.66 36.18 -15.66
N LEU A 306 17.30 36.64 -14.58
CA LEU A 306 17.44 35.87 -13.35
C LEU A 306 16.10 35.59 -12.68
N PHE A 307 15.12 36.48 -12.73
CA PHE A 307 13.82 36.23 -12.10
C PHE A 307 13.14 34.97 -12.66
N VAL A 308 13.19 34.77 -13.98
CA VAL A 308 12.73 33.53 -14.62
C VAL A 308 13.60 32.33 -14.22
N GLY A 309 14.92 32.49 -14.19
CA GLY A 309 15.85 31.45 -13.73
C GLY A 309 15.62 31.02 -12.28
N VAL A 310 15.29 31.94 -11.38
CA VAL A 310 14.97 31.69 -9.97
C VAL A 310 13.63 30.96 -9.83
N ILE A 311 12.62 31.29 -10.65
CA ILE A 311 11.36 30.53 -10.69
C ILE A 311 11.61 29.08 -11.14
N ILE A 312 12.38 28.87 -12.21
CA ILE A 312 12.73 27.53 -12.70
C ILE A 312 13.57 26.76 -11.67
N PHE A 313 14.54 27.41 -11.03
CA PHE A 313 15.37 26.82 -9.98
C PHE A 313 14.56 26.43 -8.74
N ALA A 314 13.66 27.31 -8.28
CA ALA A 314 12.77 27.02 -7.16
C ALA A 314 11.80 25.88 -7.50
N ALA A 315 11.23 25.88 -8.71
CA ALA A 315 10.38 24.79 -9.21
C ALA A 315 11.10 23.44 -9.20
N MET A 316 12.33 23.38 -9.73
CA MET A 316 13.15 22.17 -9.73
C MET A 316 13.53 21.74 -8.30
N THR A 317 13.86 22.69 -7.41
CA THR A 317 14.17 22.38 -5.99
C THR A 317 12.96 21.80 -5.27
N LEU A 318 11.76 22.33 -5.54
CA LEU A 318 10.50 21.83 -4.98
C LEU A 318 10.08 20.48 -5.57
N ALA A 319 10.34 20.22 -6.86
CA ALA A 319 10.11 18.92 -7.47
C ALA A 319 11.02 17.84 -6.86
N CYS A 320 12.32 18.11 -6.71
CA CYS A 320 13.25 17.24 -5.98
C CYS A 320 12.82 17.03 -4.52
N GLY A 321 12.41 18.09 -3.83
CA GLY A 321 11.86 17.99 -2.47
C GLY A 321 10.63 17.09 -2.40
N PHE A 322 9.71 17.20 -3.36
CA PHE A 322 8.50 16.39 -3.38
C PHE A 322 8.80 14.90 -3.61
N ALA A 323 9.73 14.57 -4.53
CA ALA A 323 10.20 13.20 -4.71
C ALA A 323 10.83 12.61 -3.43
N ILE A 324 11.56 13.43 -2.66
CA ILE A 324 12.08 13.05 -1.34
C ILE A 324 10.94 12.81 -0.34
N MET A 325 9.91 13.67 -0.31
CA MET A 325 8.74 13.48 0.56
C MET A 325 8.01 12.18 0.23
N GLU A 326 7.76 11.89 -1.05
CA GLU A 326 7.08 10.65 -1.47
C GLU A 326 7.90 9.41 -1.14
N ALA A 327 9.21 9.40 -1.40
CA ALA A 327 10.06 8.26 -1.07
C ALA A 327 10.09 7.98 0.45
N VAL A 328 10.27 9.03 1.27
CA VAL A 328 10.28 8.91 2.74
C VAL A 328 8.90 8.56 3.31
N ALA A 329 7.81 9.02 2.70
CA ALA A 329 6.45 8.66 3.11
C ALA A 329 6.02 7.24 2.72
N ASN A 330 6.76 6.57 1.84
CA ASN A 330 6.54 5.17 1.41
C ASN A 330 7.65 4.22 1.88
N GLU A 331 8.57 4.67 2.76
CA GLU A 331 9.72 3.88 3.27
C GLU A 331 10.58 3.25 2.16
N ALA A 332 10.80 3.96 1.06
CA ALA A 332 11.59 3.46 -0.06
C ALA A 332 13.11 3.57 0.21
N ASP A 333 13.82 2.43 0.18
CA ASP A 333 15.30 2.35 0.32
C ASP A 333 16.07 3.14 -0.76
N GLU A 334 15.46 3.40 -1.92
CA GLU A 334 16.05 4.23 -2.97
C GLU A 334 15.03 5.17 -3.60
N ILE A 335 15.37 6.47 -3.62
CA ILE A 335 14.60 7.50 -4.32
C ILE A 335 14.78 7.30 -5.84
N THR A 336 13.84 6.62 -6.47
CA THR A 336 13.82 6.37 -7.92
C THR A 336 13.08 7.45 -8.72
N GLY A 337 12.14 8.16 -8.09
CA GLY A 337 11.25 9.15 -8.73
C GLY A 337 11.82 10.56 -8.91
N TRP A 338 13.10 10.73 -9.24
CA TRP A 338 13.68 12.06 -9.46
C TRP A 338 13.05 12.77 -10.67
N PRO A 339 12.88 14.12 -10.63
CA PRO A 339 12.30 14.85 -11.75
C PRO A 339 13.22 14.79 -12.97
N GLU A 340 12.83 14.01 -13.98
CA GLU A 340 13.51 13.99 -15.26
C GLU A 340 13.46 15.38 -15.90
N VAL A 341 14.64 15.99 -16.09
CA VAL A 341 14.79 17.36 -16.60
C VAL A 341 14.23 17.51 -18.04
N LEU A 342 14.07 16.40 -18.75
CA LEU A 342 13.60 16.33 -20.15
C LEU A 342 12.08 16.13 -20.29
N ASP A 343 11.37 15.62 -19.26
CA ASP A 343 9.89 15.57 -19.26
C ASP A 343 9.28 16.29 -18.05
N PRO A 344 9.04 17.61 -18.18
CA PRO A 344 8.36 18.39 -17.15
C PRO A 344 6.94 17.95 -16.82
N MET A 345 6.25 17.19 -17.69
CA MET A 345 4.84 16.85 -17.48
C MET A 345 4.64 15.84 -16.34
N THR A 346 5.69 15.05 -16.03
CA THR A 346 5.69 14.07 -14.93
C THR A 346 5.54 14.75 -13.56
N TRP A 347 6.44 15.70 -13.25
CA TRP A 347 6.50 16.39 -11.96
C TRP A 347 5.67 17.68 -11.88
N PHE A 348 5.08 18.16 -12.98
CA PHE A 348 4.26 19.38 -13.00
C PHE A 348 3.04 19.31 -12.06
N GLY A 349 2.38 18.15 -11.96
CA GLY A 349 1.18 17.97 -11.14
C GLY A 349 1.42 18.29 -9.65
N PRO A 350 2.31 17.56 -8.97
CA PRO A 350 2.68 17.85 -7.58
C PRO A 350 3.30 19.23 -7.37
N LEU A 351 4.09 19.70 -8.34
CA LEU A 351 4.69 21.04 -8.29
C LEU A 351 3.63 22.15 -8.21
N VAL A 352 2.54 22.05 -8.99
CA VAL A 352 1.45 23.05 -8.94
C VAL A 352 0.82 23.09 -7.54
N THR A 353 0.60 21.95 -6.90
CA THR A 353 0.10 21.88 -5.52
C THR A 353 1.08 22.51 -4.53
N CYS A 354 2.38 22.21 -4.63
CA CYS A 354 3.41 22.80 -3.78
C CYS A 354 3.51 24.33 -3.95
N VAL A 355 3.52 24.82 -5.19
CA VAL A 355 3.60 26.25 -5.50
C VAL A 355 2.34 27.00 -5.05
N ALA A 356 1.16 26.38 -5.16
CA ALA A 356 -0.08 26.95 -4.65
C ALA A 356 -0.11 27.03 -3.11
N ALA A 357 0.33 25.97 -2.42
CA ALA A 357 0.45 25.98 -0.96
C ALA A 357 1.44 27.06 -0.47
N ILE A 358 2.63 27.15 -1.09
CA ILE A 358 3.60 28.22 -0.81
C ILE A 358 3.00 29.59 -1.11
N GLY A 359 2.33 29.78 -2.26
CA GLY A 359 1.72 31.04 -2.65
C GLY A 359 0.66 31.51 -1.64
N LEU A 360 -0.24 30.61 -1.23
CA LEU A 360 -1.31 30.91 -0.27
C LEU A 360 -0.77 31.29 1.11
N VAL A 361 0.31 30.65 1.56
CA VAL A 361 0.93 30.87 2.86
C VAL A 361 1.88 32.08 2.87
N SER A 362 2.63 32.31 1.79
CA SER A 362 3.63 33.38 1.71
C SER A 362 3.04 34.73 1.30
N ALA A 363 2.04 34.79 0.42
CA ALA A 363 1.52 36.06 -0.09
C ALA A 363 0.91 36.98 1.00
N PRO A 364 0.12 36.48 1.99
CA PRO A 364 -0.36 37.32 3.09
C PRO A 364 0.77 37.86 3.96
N ALA A 365 1.78 37.05 4.25
CA ALA A 365 2.95 37.44 5.05
C ALA A 365 3.86 38.44 4.31
N ALA A 366 4.06 38.25 3.00
CA ALA A 366 4.78 39.19 2.15
C ALA A 366 4.05 40.54 2.05
N PHE A 367 2.74 40.52 1.85
CA PHE A 367 1.90 41.72 1.81
C PHE A 367 1.95 42.46 3.16
N LEU A 368 1.77 41.75 4.28
CA LEU A 368 1.85 42.34 5.63
C LEU A 368 3.25 42.91 5.92
N GLY A 369 4.31 42.18 5.54
CA GLY A 369 5.70 42.64 5.67
C GLY A 369 5.95 43.95 4.93
N LEU A 370 5.58 44.01 3.64
CA LEU A 370 5.72 45.20 2.81
C LEU A 370 4.83 46.37 3.27
N ALA A 371 3.61 46.08 3.75
CA ALA A 371 2.66 47.11 4.20
C ALA A 371 3.02 47.74 5.56
N VAL A 372 3.57 46.96 6.49
CA VAL A 372 3.89 47.41 7.86
C VAL A 372 5.35 47.84 8.00
N PHE A 373 6.28 47.13 7.37
CA PHE A 373 7.73 47.35 7.50
C PHE A 373 8.37 47.96 6.24
N GLY A 374 7.60 48.17 5.16
CA GLY A 374 8.07 48.84 3.95
C GLY A 374 9.14 48.04 3.21
N SER A 375 10.19 48.73 2.76
CA SER A 375 11.31 48.14 2.01
C SER A 375 12.34 47.38 2.87
N ASN A 376 12.05 47.12 4.15
CA ASN A 376 12.95 46.38 5.05
C ASN A 376 12.95 44.87 4.73
N ALA A 377 13.64 44.50 3.65
CA ALA A 377 13.64 43.17 3.05
C ALA A 377 13.89 42.03 4.05
N LEU A 378 14.77 42.20 5.05
CA LEU A 378 15.06 41.19 6.06
C LEU A 378 13.87 40.88 6.98
N VAL A 379 13.05 41.88 7.33
CA VAL A 379 11.85 41.69 8.17
C VAL A 379 10.73 41.05 7.36
N THR A 380 10.54 41.47 6.11
CA THR A 380 9.60 40.81 5.18
C THR A 380 10.00 39.37 4.91
N LEU A 381 11.31 39.08 4.72
CA LEU A 381 11.84 37.72 4.56
C LEU A 381 11.58 36.86 5.80
N PHE A 382 11.86 37.39 7.01
CA PHE A 382 11.55 36.71 8.27
C PHE A 382 10.08 36.31 8.36
N LEU A 383 9.15 37.24 8.09
CA LEU A 383 7.71 36.99 8.14
C LEU A 383 7.26 35.96 7.10
N VAL A 384 7.78 36.05 5.87
CA VAL A 384 7.47 35.07 4.80
C VAL A 384 7.98 33.69 5.16
N MET A 385 9.22 33.56 5.62
CA MET A 385 9.80 32.28 6.04
C MET A 385 9.07 31.70 7.25
N ALA A 386 8.78 32.51 8.28
CA ALA A 386 8.04 32.05 9.45
C ALA A 386 6.63 31.56 9.08
N SER A 387 5.94 32.26 8.16
CA SER A 387 4.64 31.82 7.64
C SER A 387 4.75 30.48 6.92
N ILE A 388 5.73 30.32 6.02
CA ILE A 388 5.98 29.06 5.31
C ILE A 388 6.21 27.92 6.29
N TYR A 389 7.17 28.04 7.21
CA TYR A 389 7.52 26.95 8.13
C TYR A 389 6.38 26.59 9.10
N ALA A 390 5.51 27.54 9.46
CA ALA A 390 4.40 27.30 10.39
C ALA A 390 3.12 26.78 9.71
N LEU A 391 2.86 27.10 8.44
CA LEU A 391 1.56 26.83 7.80
C LEU A 391 1.64 25.97 6.53
N PHE A 392 2.79 25.91 5.84
CA PHE A 392 2.95 25.09 4.63
C PHE A 392 2.64 23.60 4.84
N PRO A 393 3.08 22.91 5.92
CA PRO A 393 2.82 21.48 6.07
C PRO A 393 1.33 21.20 6.17
N PHE A 394 0.62 22.00 6.97
CA PHE A 394 -0.81 21.88 7.18
C PHE A 394 -1.63 22.13 5.90
N VAL A 395 -1.26 23.16 5.13
CA VAL A 395 -1.91 23.50 3.86
C VAL A 395 -1.57 22.48 2.76
N LEU A 396 -0.33 22.03 2.67
CA LEU A 396 0.09 21.05 1.66
C LEU A 396 -0.58 19.69 1.90
N LEU A 397 -0.48 19.14 3.11
CA LEU A 397 -1.13 17.87 3.44
C LEU A 397 -2.64 17.96 3.24
N SER A 398 -3.26 19.10 3.55
CA SER A 398 -4.69 19.35 3.26
C SER A 398 -5.01 19.31 1.76
N MET A 399 -4.18 19.92 0.90
CA MET A 399 -4.39 19.91 -0.55
C MET A 399 -4.14 18.52 -1.18
N LEU A 400 -3.20 17.74 -0.63
CA LEU A 400 -2.91 16.37 -1.06
C LEU A 400 -4.05 15.42 -0.68
N ASP A 401 -4.51 15.46 0.57
CA ASP A 401 -5.66 14.68 1.09
C ASP A 401 -6.96 15.00 0.31
N MET A 402 -7.25 16.27 0.09
CA MET A 402 -8.41 16.70 -0.73
C MET A 402 -8.20 16.50 -2.25
N GLN A 403 -7.02 16.08 -2.69
CA GLN A 403 -6.59 16.00 -4.11
C GLN A 403 -6.92 17.28 -4.91
N SER A 404 -6.87 18.44 -4.26
CA SER A 404 -7.47 19.68 -4.76
C SER A 404 -6.72 20.93 -4.31
N VAL A 405 -6.08 21.58 -5.28
CA VAL A 405 -5.34 22.84 -5.14
C VAL A 405 -6.21 24.00 -4.61
N PHE A 406 -7.54 23.89 -4.73
CA PHE A 406 -8.50 24.91 -4.28
C PHE A 406 -9.13 24.61 -2.92
N ALA A 407 -8.77 23.50 -2.27
CA ALA A 407 -9.25 23.10 -0.94
C ALA A 407 -8.08 23.07 0.07
N PRO A 408 -7.60 24.23 0.56
CA PRO A 408 -6.38 24.34 1.37
C PRO A 408 -6.51 23.82 2.81
N PHE A 409 -7.67 23.27 3.20
CA PHE A 409 -7.95 22.82 4.56
C PHE A 409 -8.74 21.50 4.52
N SER A 410 -8.15 20.42 5.02
CA SER A 410 -8.82 19.14 5.28
C SER A 410 -9.27 19.05 6.74
N PRO A 411 -10.49 18.55 7.03
CA PRO A 411 -10.91 18.25 8.40
C PRO A 411 -10.14 17.07 9.00
N GLU A 412 -9.60 16.16 8.19
CA GLU A 412 -8.87 14.98 8.69
C GLU A 412 -7.44 15.35 9.09
N VAL A 413 -6.76 16.19 8.30
CA VAL A 413 -5.46 16.80 8.68
C VAL A 413 -5.63 17.71 9.92
N ALA A 414 -6.77 18.41 10.05
CA ALA A 414 -7.10 19.17 11.25
C ALA A 414 -7.30 18.27 12.49
N ARG A 415 -7.86 17.06 12.34
CA ARG A 415 -7.98 16.08 13.42
C ARG A 415 -6.63 15.46 13.76
N SER A 416 -5.82 15.06 12.77
CA SER A 416 -4.52 14.42 13.01
C SER A 416 -3.57 15.33 13.78
N ALA A 417 -3.61 16.65 13.54
CA ALA A 417 -2.89 17.66 14.35
C ALA A 417 -3.27 17.67 15.84
N THR A 418 -4.48 17.22 16.19
CA THR A 418 -4.95 17.13 17.59
C THR A 418 -4.80 15.75 18.24
N ARG A 419 -4.65 14.70 17.41
CA ARG A 419 -4.40 13.31 17.82
C ARG A 419 -2.89 13.04 17.93
N CYS A 420 -2.15 13.22 16.85
CA CYS A 420 -0.73 12.90 16.71
C CYS A 420 0.17 14.05 17.21
N ARG A 421 -0.10 14.55 18.42
CA ARG A 421 0.49 15.81 18.93
C ARG A 421 2.00 15.76 19.02
N GLU A 422 2.56 14.60 19.30
CA GLU A 422 3.99 14.39 19.49
C GLU A 422 4.74 14.43 18.15
N ALA A 423 4.23 13.74 17.12
CA ALA A 423 4.76 13.82 15.75
C ALA A 423 4.72 15.26 15.19
N TRP A 424 3.58 15.95 15.32
CA TRP A 424 3.46 17.36 14.91
C TRP A 424 4.34 18.30 15.74
N GLY A 425 4.47 18.06 17.05
CA GLY A 425 5.33 18.83 17.96
C GLY A 425 6.81 18.69 17.62
N GLY A 426 7.27 17.45 17.42
CA GLY A 426 8.64 17.14 16.99
C GLY A 426 8.96 17.75 15.63
N PHE A 427 8.06 17.63 14.65
CA PHE A 427 8.18 18.28 13.34
C PHE A 427 8.32 19.81 13.46
N TYR A 428 7.45 20.49 14.21
CA TYR A 428 7.53 21.95 14.31
C TYR A 428 8.74 22.41 15.12
N PHE A 429 9.24 21.61 16.07
CA PHE A 429 10.49 21.90 16.79
C PHE A 429 11.71 21.81 15.87
N SER A 430 11.86 20.73 15.10
CA SER A 430 12.98 20.56 14.15
C SER A 430 12.89 21.57 13.00
N ALA A 431 11.71 21.81 12.44
CA ALA A 431 11.47 22.85 11.45
C ALA A 431 11.82 24.25 12.00
N GLY A 432 11.48 24.55 13.26
CA GLY A 432 11.85 25.80 13.92
C GLY A 432 13.37 26.00 14.04
N LEU A 433 14.12 24.93 14.33
CA LEU A 433 15.59 24.95 14.35
C LEU A 433 16.17 25.22 12.95
N LEU A 434 15.69 24.51 11.93
CA LEU A 434 16.09 24.73 10.53
C LEU A 434 15.81 26.18 10.07
N PHE A 435 14.63 26.72 10.41
CA PHE A 435 14.26 28.11 10.16
C PHE A 435 15.26 29.09 10.78
N VAL A 436 15.60 28.92 12.06
CA VAL A 436 16.54 29.80 12.77
C VAL A 436 17.93 29.74 12.14
N VAL A 437 18.44 28.54 11.82
CA VAL A 437 19.75 28.37 11.18
C VAL A 437 19.79 29.02 9.79
N LEU A 438 18.79 28.77 8.95
CA LEU A 438 18.73 29.33 7.60
C LEU A 438 18.56 30.86 7.63
N TYR A 439 17.70 31.40 8.49
CA TYR A 439 17.52 32.84 8.64
C TYR A 439 18.76 33.55 9.20
N LEU A 440 19.44 32.96 10.19
CA LEU A 440 20.73 33.46 10.67
C LEU A 440 21.81 33.43 9.58
N SER A 441 21.81 32.42 8.70
CA SER A 441 22.72 32.41 7.55
C SER A 441 22.43 33.58 6.59
N TYR A 442 21.17 33.83 6.23
CA TYR A 442 20.80 34.96 5.37
C TYR A 442 21.18 36.31 5.99
N LEU A 443 21.00 36.47 7.32
CA LEU A 443 21.48 37.66 8.04
C LEU A 443 23.00 37.82 7.93
N MET A 444 23.76 36.77 8.23
CA MET A 444 25.23 36.79 8.15
C MET A 444 25.71 37.13 6.73
N PHE A 445 25.12 36.54 5.70
CA PHE A 445 25.54 36.79 4.31
C PHE A 445 25.11 38.17 3.80
N THR A 446 23.94 38.67 4.22
CA THR A 446 23.48 40.03 3.88
C THR A 446 24.36 41.11 4.51
N VAL A 447 24.82 40.91 5.76
CA VAL A 447 25.72 41.85 6.45
C VAL A 447 27.13 41.83 5.86
N ASN A 448 27.65 40.65 5.47
CA ASN A 448 29.01 40.52 4.95
C ASN A 448 29.16 40.88 3.46
N GLY A 449 28.08 40.89 2.67
CA GLY A 449 28.08 41.33 1.26
C GLY A 449 28.96 40.52 0.29
N SER A 450 29.50 39.39 0.73
CA SER A 450 30.45 38.56 -0.04
C SER A 450 29.72 37.67 -1.06
N PRO A 451 30.20 37.55 -2.32
CA PRO A 451 29.58 36.67 -3.32
C PRO A 451 29.65 35.19 -2.90
N TYR A 452 30.69 34.79 -2.16
CA TYR A 452 30.78 33.45 -1.55
C TYR A 452 29.69 33.22 -0.48
N GLY A 453 29.25 34.29 0.19
CA GLY A 453 28.11 34.24 1.11
C GLY A 453 26.79 34.00 0.39
N VAL A 454 26.60 34.58 -0.80
CA VAL A 454 25.41 34.32 -1.64
C VAL A 454 25.39 32.86 -2.11
N PHE A 455 26.53 32.33 -2.56
CA PHE A 455 26.66 30.91 -2.90
C PHE A 455 26.27 30.01 -1.71
N ALA A 456 26.88 30.25 -0.54
CA ALA A 456 26.63 29.48 0.67
C ALA A 456 25.17 29.60 1.17
N ALA A 457 24.55 30.78 1.02
CA ALA A 457 23.13 30.98 1.30
C ALA A 457 22.27 30.05 0.45
N VAL A 458 22.46 30.04 -0.88
CA VAL A 458 21.67 29.21 -1.81
C VAL A 458 21.91 27.72 -1.57
N SER A 459 23.15 27.30 -1.31
CA SER A 459 23.45 25.90 -0.96
C SER A 459 22.75 25.48 0.34
N ALA A 460 22.78 26.33 1.38
CA ALA A 460 22.06 26.10 2.62
C ALA A 460 20.54 26.06 2.41
N THR A 461 19.99 26.90 1.52
CA THR A 461 18.56 26.85 1.15
C THR A 461 18.18 25.49 0.58
N VAL A 462 18.93 24.97 -0.41
CA VAL A 462 18.66 23.66 -1.05
C VAL A 462 18.70 22.53 -0.02
N VAL A 463 19.78 22.46 0.77
CA VAL A 463 19.96 21.41 1.80
C VAL A 463 18.84 21.46 2.85
N VAL A 464 18.48 22.66 3.32
CA VAL A 464 17.41 22.83 4.31
C VAL A 464 16.03 22.52 3.70
N THR A 465 15.77 22.83 2.43
CA THR A 465 14.54 22.41 1.74
C THR A 465 14.45 20.89 1.65
N PHE A 466 15.52 20.18 1.32
CA PHE A 466 15.51 18.71 1.24
C PHE A 466 15.24 18.07 2.62
N LEU A 467 15.92 18.54 3.68
CA LEU A 467 15.64 18.12 5.07
C LEU A 467 14.19 18.38 5.47
N TYR A 468 13.66 19.56 5.17
CA TYR A 468 12.30 19.96 5.54
C TYR A 468 11.24 19.10 4.83
N PHE A 469 11.44 18.74 3.56
CA PHE A 469 10.56 17.83 2.83
C PHE A 469 10.67 16.39 3.33
N ALA A 470 11.86 15.90 3.70
CA ALA A 470 12.05 14.58 4.30
C ALA A 470 11.31 14.46 5.66
N MET A 471 11.45 15.45 6.55
CA MET A 471 10.70 15.49 7.81
C MET A 471 9.18 15.56 7.59
N LEU A 472 8.72 16.20 6.51
CA LEU A 472 7.31 16.26 6.14
C LEU A 472 6.83 14.89 5.62
N GLY A 473 7.67 14.13 4.92
CA GLY A 473 7.42 12.74 4.54
C GLY A 473 7.18 11.83 5.76
N ARG A 474 8.03 11.92 6.80
CA ARG A 474 7.82 11.15 8.05
C ARG A 474 6.60 11.59 8.83
N LEU A 475 6.28 12.89 8.83
CA LEU A 475 5.04 13.38 9.40
C LEU A 475 3.82 12.78 8.66
N ALA A 476 3.85 12.70 7.33
CA ALA A 476 2.80 12.04 6.55
C ALA A 476 2.69 10.55 6.86
N TYR A 477 3.83 9.84 6.96
CA TYR A 477 3.89 8.43 7.31
C TYR A 477 3.26 8.12 8.69
N SER A 478 3.67 8.83 9.75
CA SER A 478 3.12 8.66 11.10
C SER A 478 1.63 8.98 11.21
N ILE A 479 1.14 9.95 10.42
CA ILE A 479 -0.30 10.23 10.28
C ILE A 479 -1.02 9.08 9.54
N GLY A 480 -0.37 8.45 8.56
CA GLY A 480 -0.89 7.29 7.83
C GLY A 480 -1.05 6.06 8.73
N GLN A 481 -0.01 5.69 9.47
CA GLN A 481 -0.03 4.57 10.43
C GLN A 481 -1.18 4.72 11.44
N THR A 482 -1.23 5.85 12.16
CA THR A 482 -2.23 6.11 13.22
C THR A 482 -3.67 6.31 12.72
N VAL A 483 -3.89 6.37 11.40
CA VAL A 483 -5.22 6.32 10.78
C VAL A 483 -5.57 4.89 10.36
N ASN A 484 -4.60 4.11 9.86
CA ASN A 484 -4.80 2.71 9.44
C ASN A 484 -5.02 1.77 10.64
N GLU A 485 -4.25 1.93 11.72
CA GLU A 485 -4.36 1.20 12.98
C GLU A 485 -5.81 1.18 13.49
N ILE A 486 -6.44 2.36 13.56
CA ILE A 486 -7.82 2.57 14.02
C ILE A 486 -8.88 2.01 13.05
N SER A 487 -8.48 1.57 11.85
CA SER A 487 -9.37 0.93 10.87
C SER A 487 -9.40 -0.61 10.96
N SER A 488 -8.51 -1.21 11.77
CA SER A 488 -8.52 -2.63 12.10
C SER A 488 -9.61 -2.94 13.13
N PRO A 489 -10.63 -3.77 12.82
CA PRO A 489 -11.79 -3.97 13.69
C PRO A 489 -11.62 -5.11 14.72
N ASP A 490 -10.44 -5.76 14.76
CA ASP A 490 -10.22 -7.03 15.46
C ASP A 490 -9.47 -6.89 16.80
N ASP A 491 -9.17 -5.67 17.25
CA ASP A 491 -8.68 -5.39 18.61
C ASP A 491 -9.80 -5.60 19.64
N HIS A 492 -10.01 -6.87 19.97
CA HIS A 492 -10.80 -7.28 21.13
C HIS A 492 -10.31 -6.54 22.38
N GLU A 493 -11.23 -5.91 23.11
CA GLU A 493 -10.95 -5.44 24.47
C GLU A 493 -10.29 -6.59 25.27
N PRO A 494 -9.09 -6.40 25.86
CA PRO A 494 -8.48 -7.42 26.69
C PRO A 494 -9.40 -7.65 27.88
N SER A 495 -10.10 -8.79 27.88
CA SER A 495 -11.26 -9.02 28.73
C SER A 495 -10.90 -8.77 30.19
N GLU A 496 -11.47 -7.71 30.78
CA GLU A 496 -11.16 -7.26 32.13
C GLU A 496 -11.31 -8.44 33.09
N THR A 497 -10.19 -8.97 33.57
CA THR A 497 -10.17 -10.23 34.33
C THR A 497 -10.81 -10.00 35.69
N ILE A 498 -12.11 -10.27 35.77
CA ILE A 498 -12.90 -10.22 37.00
C ILE A 498 -12.12 -10.99 38.08
N PRO A 499 -11.67 -10.33 39.17
CA PRO A 499 -10.90 -11.01 40.20
C PRO A 499 -11.77 -12.10 40.82
N GLU A 500 -11.22 -13.32 40.92
CA GLU A 500 -11.88 -14.41 41.64
C GLU A 500 -12.15 -13.97 43.08
N PRO A 501 -13.37 -14.15 43.62
CA PRO A 501 -13.66 -13.80 44.99
C PRO A 501 -12.93 -14.77 45.94
N ASP A 502 -12.02 -14.23 46.75
CA ASP A 502 -11.18 -15.00 47.67
C ASP A 502 -12.00 -15.97 48.54
N GLY A 503 -11.74 -17.27 48.37
CA GLY A 503 -12.36 -18.35 49.14
C GLY A 503 -11.78 -18.49 50.55
N GLU A 504 -11.89 -17.46 51.39
CA GLU A 504 -11.52 -17.56 52.81
C GLU A 504 -12.40 -18.56 53.57
N ALA A 505 -11.79 -19.31 54.48
CA ALA A 505 -12.43 -20.44 55.18
C ALA A 505 -13.16 -20.02 56.48
N GLY A 506 -14.30 -20.67 56.75
CA GLY A 506 -15.07 -20.55 57.99
C GLY A 506 -15.97 -21.75 58.25
#